data_AF-A0A9W9IWT4-F1
#
_entry.id   AF-A0A9W9IWT4-F1
#
_cell.length_a   1.000
_cell.length_b   1.000
_cell.length_c   1.000
_cell.angle_alpha   90.00
_cell.angle_beta   90.00
_cell.angle_gamma   90.00
#
_symmetry.space_group_name_H-M   'P 1'
#
loop_
_entity.id
_entity.type
_entity.pdbx_description
1 polymer ?
#
loop_
_entity_poly.entity_id
_entity_poly.type
_entity_poly.pdbx_seq_one_letter_code
_entity_poly.pdbx_strand_id
1 'polypeptide(L)' 'MTFMLESSRSFLFTEYARGGCGTFKNQGTDPKVWDTLPDKFSSYPNIKEILKQVKADKEARQQRLEIYYDDDRLAELVG' A
#
# COMPACT_ATOMS: atom_id res chain seq x y z
N MET A 1 4.05 -30.52 4.24
CA MET A 1 3.10 -29.85 3.33
C MET A 1 2.37 -28.78 4.12
N THR A 2 2.31 -27.56 3.62
CA THR A 2 1.68 -26.39 4.27
C THR A 2 0.67 -25.77 3.33
N PHE A 3 -0.45 -25.26 3.87
CA PHE A 3 -1.46 -24.55 3.11
C PHE A 3 -1.82 -23.24 3.84
N MET A 4 -2.34 -22.28 3.09
CA MET A 4 -2.85 -21.00 3.59
C MET A 4 -4.32 -20.87 3.18
N LEU A 5 -5.18 -20.52 4.13
CA LEU A 5 -6.57 -20.20 3.87
C LEU A 5 -6.73 -18.67 3.93
N GLU A 6 -6.92 -18.06 2.76
CA GLU A 6 -7.22 -16.64 2.63
C GLU A 6 -8.73 -16.44 2.46
N SER A 7 -9.28 -15.41 3.11
CA SER A 7 -10.70 -15.05 3.09
C SER A 7 -10.85 -13.56 2.87
N SER A 8 -11.86 -13.15 2.11
CA SER A 8 -12.21 -11.74 1.91
C SER A 8 -12.80 -11.07 3.16
N ARG A 9 -13.23 -11.87 4.14
CA ARG A 9 -13.73 -11.41 5.45
C ARG A 9 -12.76 -11.80 6.56
N SER A 10 -12.73 -11.00 7.62
CA SER A 10 -11.95 -11.28 8.83
C SER A 10 -12.35 -12.62 9.47
N PHE A 11 -11.35 -13.37 9.91
CA PHE A 11 -11.59 -14.58 10.71
C PHE A 11 -11.98 -14.20 12.15
N LEU A 12 -13.13 -14.70 12.60
CA LEU A 12 -13.53 -14.64 14.00
C LEU A 12 -13.18 -15.96 14.67
N PHE A 13 -12.42 -15.91 15.76
CA PHE A 13 -12.05 -17.09 16.53
C PHE A 13 -13.08 -17.36 17.63
N THR A 14 -13.48 -18.61 17.77
CA THR A 14 -14.36 -19.06 18.86
C THR A 14 -13.62 -19.07 20.20
N GLU A 15 -14.34 -19.04 21.32
CA GLU A 15 -13.72 -19.15 22.66
C GLU A 15 -12.93 -20.44 22.85
N TYR A 16 -13.42 -21.54 22.25
CA TYR A 16 -12.66 -22.80 22.20
C TYR A 16 -11.32 -22.63 21.45
N ALA A 17 -11.31 -21.93 20.32
CA ALA A 17 -10.08 -21.69 19.56
C ALA A 17 -9.12 -20.72 20.28
N ARG A 18 -9.62 -19.80 21.11
CA ARG A 18 -8.80 -18.82 21.85
C ARG A 18 -8.14 -19.39 23.10
N GLY A 19 -8.81 -20.31 23.80
CA GLY A 19 -8.30 -20.83 25.09
C GLY A 19 -8.55 -22.32 25.35
N GLY A 20 -9.57 -22.92 24.75
CA GLY A 20 -9.96 -24.31 25.02
C GLY A 20 -9.09 -25.36 24.32
N CYS A 21 -8.54 -25.07 23.13
CA CYS A 21 -7.79 -26.04 22.34
C CYS A 21 -6.32 -26.21 22.76
N GLY A 22 -5.78 -25.32 23.61
CA GLY A 22 -4.39 -25.36 24.10
C GLY A 22 -3.28 -25.14 23.05
N THR A 23 -3.65 -24.97 21.77
CA THR A 23 -2.69 -24.76 20.66
C THR A 23 -2.53 -23.30 20.27
N PHE A 24 -3.39 -22.42 20.77
CA PHE A 24 -3.32 -20.99 20.51
C PHE A 24 -2.14 -20.36 21.27
N LYS A 25 -1.10 -19.95 20.53
CA LYS A 25 -0.01 -19.16 21.08
C LYS A 25 -0.41 -17.69 21.02
N ASN A 26 -0.56 -17.06 22.19
CA ASN A 26 -0.99 -15.66 22.31
C ASN A 26 0.15 -14.66 21.99
N GLN A 27 1.08 -15.06 21.12
CA GLN A 27 2.27 -14.31 20.72
C GLN A 27 2.33 -14.30 19.19
N GLY A 28 2.28 -13.11 18.61
CA GLY A 28 2.54 -12.92 17.18
C GLY A 28 4.04 -13.04 16.86
N THR A 29 4.37 -13.00 15.57
CA THR A 29 5.77 -12.89 15.13
C THR A 29 6.42 -11.65 15.73
N ASP A 30 7.63 -11.79 16.28
CA ASP A 30 8.42 -10.65 16.77
C ASP A 30 8.64 -9.66 15.60
N PRO A 31 8.22 -8.39 15.73
CA PRO A 31 8.41 -7.39 14.68
C PRO A 31 9.87 -7.25 14.24
N LYS A 32 10.84 -7.53 15.13
CA LYS A 32 12.28 -7.47 14.83
C LYS A 32 12.72 -8.43 13.73
N VAL A 33 11.92 -9.46 13.41
CA VAL A 33 12.18 -10.34 12.27
C VAL A 33 12.28 -9.53 10.97
N TRP A 34 11.56 -8.42 10.87
CA TRP A 34 11.56 -7.54 9.70
C TRP A 34 12.74 -6.56 9.65
N ASP A 35 13.48 -6.35 10.74
CA ASP A 35 14.64 -5.42 10.78
C ASP A 35 15.79 -5.90 9.89
N THR A 36 15.83 -7.20 9.59
CA THR A 36 16.84 -7.80 8.70
C THR A 36 16.49 -7.65 7.22
N LEU A 37 15.30 -7.15 6.87
CA LEU A 37 14.94 -6.92 5.49
C LEU A 37 15.82 -5.83 4.89
N PRO A 38 16.56 -6.10 3.80
CA PRO A 38 17.40 -5.10 3.18
C PRO A 38 16.54 -4.03 2.52
N ASP A 39 16.85 -2.76 2.79
CA ASP A 39 16.28 -1.65 2.04
C ASP A 39 16.87 -1.62 0.63
N LYS A 40 16.18 -2.25 -0.33
CA LYS A 40 16.52 -2.24 -1.75
C LYS A 40 15.94 -1.05 -2.50
N PHE A 41 14.95 -0.39 -1.91
CA PHE A 41 14.27 0.73 -2.55
C PHE A 41 15.12 1.99 -2.46
N SER A 42 15.49 2.42 -1.26
CA SER A 42 16.29 3.63 -1.06
C SER A 42 17.74 3.45 -1.51
N SER A 43 18.25 2.21 -1.50
CA SER A 43 19.60 1.90 -1.98
C SER A 43 19.71 1.84 -3.51
N TYR A 44 18.59 1.92 -4.24
CA TYR A 44 18.62 1.80 -5.69
C TYR A 44 19.26 3.06 -6.31
N PRO A 45 20.29 2.93 -7.17
CA PRO A 45 21.07 4.08 -7.66
C PRO A 45 20.24 5.19 -8.28
N ASN A 46 19.18 4.83 -9.01
CA ASN A 46 18.36 5.78 -9.77
C ASN A 46 17.03 6.13 -9.07
N ILE A 47 16.90 5.86 -7.76
CA ILE A 47 15.61 6.03 -7.07
C ILE A 47 15.18 7.50 -7.02
N LYS A 48 16.14 8.43 -6.93
CA LYS A 48 15.86 9.86 -6.88
C LYS A 48 15.28 10.36 -8.20
N GLU A 49 15.77 9.84 -9.32
CA GLU A 49 15.28 10.15 -10.66
C GLU A 49 13.85 9.64 -10.85
N ILE A 50 13.59 8.40 -10.44
CA ILE A 50 12.23 7.83 -10.47
C ILE A 50 11.28 8.67 -9.62
N LEU A 51 11.66 9.02 -8.39
CA LEU A 51 10.84 9.84 -7.51
C LEU A 51 10.59 11.25 -8.09
N LYS A 52 11.57 11.82 -8.77
CA LYS A 52 11.43 13.10 -9.47
C LYS A 52 10.43 13.00 -10.62
N GLN A 53 10.49 11.94 -11.42
CA GLN A 53 9.52 11.68 -12.49
C GLN A 53 8.10 11.51 -11.93
N VAL A 54 7.94 10.69 -10.89
CA VAL A 54 6.63 10.48 -10.23
C VAL A 54 6.04 11.80 -9.71
N LYS A 55 6.89 12.68 -9.16
CA LYS A 55 6.44 14.02 -8.72
C LYS A 55 5.97 14.88 -9.90
N ALA A 56 6.75 14.93 -10.98
CA ALA A 56 6.39 15.66 -12.19
C ALA A 56 5.08 15.13 -12.81
N ASP A 57 4.92 13.81 -12.89
CA ASP A 57 3.70 13.18 -13.41
C ASP A 57 2.47 13.51 -12.56
N LYS A 58 2.64 13.56 -11.23
CA LYS A 58 1.57 13.96 -10.31
C LYS A 58 1.15 15.40 -10.54
N GLU A 59 2.11 16.32 -10.70
CA GLU A 59 1.85 17.73 -11.01
C GLU A 59 1.18 17.89 -12.38
N ALA A 60 1.67 17.20 -13.42
CA ALA A 60 1.07 17.22 -14.75
C ALA A 60 -0.34 16.60 -14.78
N ARG A 61 -0.60 15.57 -13.96
CA ARG A 61 -1.95 15.04 -13.78
C ARG A 61 -2.85 16.04 -13.07
N GLN A 62 -2.36 16.71 -12.04
CA GLN A 62 -3.11 17.72 -11.31
C GLN A 62 -3.49 18.89 -12.23
N GLN A 63 -2.55 19.42 -13.01
CA GLN A 63 -2.82 20.50 -13.97
C GLN A 63 -3.86 20.10 -15.03
N ARG A 64 -3.78 18.86 -15.55
CA ARG A 64 -4.80 18.32 -16.47
C ARG A 64 -6.18 18.23 -15.82
N LEU A 65 -6.24 17.87 -14.54
CA LEU A 65 -7.50 17.80 -13.81
C LEU A 65 -8.05 19.19 -13.49
N GLU A 66 -7.20 20.14 -13.12
CA GLU A 66 -7.59 21.52 -12.81
C GLU A 66 -8.28 22.24 -13.97
N ILE A 67 -7.90 21.95 -15.20
CA ILE A 67 -8.58 22.43 -16.41
C ILE A 67 -10.07 22.03 -16.43
N TYR A 68 -10.42 20.84 -15.91
CA TYR A 68 -11.82 20.40 -15.86
C TYR A 68 -12.62 21.02 -14.71
N TYR A 69 -11.96 21.75 -13.81
CA TYR A 69 -12.59 22.43 -12.67
C TYR A 69 -12.62 23.96 -12.84
N ASP A 70 -12.15 24.48 -13.98
CA ASP A 70 -12.13 25.89 -14.32
C ASP A 70 -12.97 26.10 -15.60
N ASP A 71 -14.19 26.62 -15.43
CA ASP A 71 -15.20 26.74 -16.50
C ASP A 71 -14.72 27.63 -17.67
N ASP A 72 -13.90 28.65 -17.39
CA ASP A 72 -13.35 29.54 -18.42
C ASP A 72 -12.32 28.81 -19.28
N ARG A 73 -11.43 28.03 -18.65
CA ARG A 73 -10.43 27.19 -19.36
C ARG A 73 -11.06 26.00 -20.07
N LEU A 74 -12.15 25.48 -19.53
CA LEU A 74 -12.92 24.40 -20.16
C LEU A 74 -13.57 24.89 -21.47
N ALA A 75 -14.09 26.13 -21.47
CA ALA A 75 -14.69 26.74 -22.65
C ALA A 75 -13.68 26.94 -23.80
N GLU A 76 -12.43 27.29 -23.49
CA GLU A 76 -11.33 27.41 -24.47
C GLU A 76 -10.92 26.07 -25.13
N LEU A 77 -11.21 24.93 -24.50
CA LEU A 77 -10.90 23.60 -25.05
C LEU A 77 -12.00 23.01 -25.93
N VAL A 78 -13.21 23.55 -25.85
CA VAL A 78 -14.40 23.07 -26.59
C VAL A 78 -14.77 24.01 -27.75
N GLY A 79 -14.30 25.26 -27.72
CA GLY A 79 -14.41 26.24 -28.81
C GLY A 79 -13.34 26.08 -29.88
#